data_AF-A0A950WAT4-F1
#
_entry.id   AF-A0A950WAT4-F1
#
_cell.length_a   1.000
_cell.length_b   1.000
_cell.length_c   1.000
_cell.angle_alpha   90.00
_cell.angle_beta   90.00
_cell.angle_gamma   90.00
#
_symmetry.space_group_name_H-M   'P 1'
#
loop_
_entity.id
_entity.type
_entity.pdbx_description
1 polymer ?
#
loop_
_entity_poly.entity_id
_entity_poly.type
_entity_poly.pdbx_seq_one_letter_code
_entity_poly.pdbx_strand_id
1 'polypeptide(L)'
;MLPEDKLALFRVAQWTLDNKRKLVKTVRELAGTEENYLIVIREIDRVEAQLRRARFLHAEATLTLVDWLTTLEYFRWLCAYCEAKPFQVMSHFTLLPRGGTTPDNCVPACYSCGRYRKTENVRVQEYLDSVKCRLESTQLLKND
;
A
#
# COMPACT_ATOMS: atom_id res chain seq x y z
N MET A 1 15.47 6.83 2.63
CA MET A 1 15.86 7.27 1.27
C MET A 1 14.61 7.26 0.42
N LEU A 2 14.25 8.38 -0.19
CA LEU A 2 13.11 8.47 -1.10
C LEU A 2 13.55 7.87 -2.46
N PRO A 3 12.70 7.11 -3.15
CA PRO A 3 13.05 6.61 -4.48
C PRO A 3 13.19 7.78 -5.46
N GLU A 4 14.34 7.90 -6.13
CA GLU A 4 14.59 8.94 -7.13
C GLU A 4 13.81 8.65 -8.43
N ASP A 5 13.66 7.37 -8.82
CA ASP A 5 12.87 6.95 -9.97
C ASP A 5 11.56 6.27 -9.53
N LYS A 6 10.55 7.08 -9.24
CA LYS A 6 9.20 6.61 -8.91
C LYS A 6 8.55 5.85 -10.07
N LEU A 7 8.86 6.23 -11.32
CA LEU A 7 8.28 5.58 -12.50
C LEU A 7 8.69 4.10 -12.57
N ALA A 8 9.95 3.77 -12.24
CA ALA A 8 10.39 2.39 -12.13
C ALA A 8 9.55 1.57 -11.14
N LEU A 9 9.28 2.11 -9.95
CA LEU A 9 8.49 1.40 -8.95
C LEU A 9 7.06 1.12 -9.44
N PHE A 10 6.42 2.12 -10.06
CA PHE A 10 5.07 1.98 -10.60
C PHE A 10 5.01 1.06 -11.81
N ARG A 11 6.04 1.02 -12.67
CA ARG A 11 6.15 0.03 -13.76
C ARG A 11 6.13 -1.39 -13.21
N VAL A 12 6.93 -1.68 -12.18
CA VAL A 12 6.93 -3.01 -11.55
C VAL A 12 5.57 -3.29 -10.90
N ALA A 13 5.00 -2.34 -10.18
CA ALA A 13 3.72 -2.51 -9.51
C ALA A 13 2.59 -2.82 -10.49
N GLN A 14 2.51 -2.10 -11.60
CA GLN A 14 1.55 -2.38 -12.67
C GLN A 14 1.76 -3.78 -13.24
N TRP A 15 3.02 -4.14 -13.54
CA TRP A 15 3.33 -5.48 -14.02
C TRP A 15 2.89 -6.58 -13.04
N THR A 16 3.02 -6.37 -11.71
CA THR A 16 2.55 -7.35 -10.71
C THR A 16 1.04 -7.50 -10.62
N LEU A 17 0.25 -6.52 -11.06
CA LEU A 17 -1.20 -6.64 -11.18
C LEU A 17 -1.58 -7.56 -12.33
N ASP A 18 -0.93 -7.37 -13.47
CA ASP A 18 -1.27 -8.05 -14.73
C ASP A 18 -0.75 -9.50 -14.76
N ASN A 19 0.17 -9.85 -13.85
CA ASN A 19 0.89 -11.12 -13.87
C ASN A 19 0.74 -11.91 -12.58
N LYS A 20 0.11 -13.10 -12.66
CA LYS A 20 -0.06 -14.01 -11.51
C LYS A 20 1.25 -14.58 -10.96
N ARG A 21 2.28 -14.74 -11.80
CA ARG A 21 3.61 -15.24 -11.40
C ARG A 21 4.62 -14.11 -11.41
N LYS A 22 5.20 -13.83 -10.23
CA LYS A 22 6.23 -12.80 -10.06
C LYS A 22 7.61 -13.41 -10.27
N LEU A 23 8.16 -13.25 -11.47
CA LEU A 23 9.50 -13.69 -11.81
C LEU A 23 10.53 -12.66 -11.31
N VAL A 24 11.44 -13.10 -10.44
CA VAL A 24 12.48 -12.25 -9.84
C VAL A 24 13.30 -11.52 -10.90
N LYS A 25 13.66 -12.23 -11.99
CA LYS A 25 14.39 -11.67 -13.12
C LYS A 25 13.66 -10.47 -13.73
N THR A 26 12.37 -10.62 -14.04
CA THR A 26 11.55 -9.56 -14.63
C THR A 26 11.37 -8.38 -13.68
N VAL A 27 11.15 -8.64 -12.39
CA VAL A 27 11.04 -7.57 -11.38
C VAL A 27 12.34 -6.75 -11.29
N ARG A 28 13.50 -7.43 -11.31
CA ARG A 28 14.81 -6.76 -11.30
C ARG A 28 15.05 -5.94 -12.56
N GLU A 29 14.73 -6.49 -13.73
CA GLU A 29 14.84 -5.78 -15.02
C GLU A 29 13.96 -4.52 -15.06
N LEU A 30 12.68 -4.64 -14.67
CA LEU A 30 11.74 -3.52 -14.68
C LEU A 30 12.09 -2.43 -13.66
N ALA A 31 12.71 -2.80 -12.53
CA ALA A 31 13.16 -1.87 -11.51
C ALA A 31 14.36 -1.01 -11.97
N GLY A 32 15.15 -1.48 -12.94
CA GLY A 32 16.25 -0.76 -13.59
C GLY A 32 17.51 -0.57 -12.74
N THR A 33 17.39 -0.41 -11.43
CA THR A 33 18.50 -0.32 -10.47
C THR A 33 18.34 -1.30 -9.32
N GLU A 34 19.43 -1.64 -8.65
CA GLU A 34 19.38 -2.54 -7.48
C GLU A 34 18.62 -1.89 -6.33
N GLU A 35 18.78 -0.58 -6.14
CA GLU A 35 18.07 0.20 -5.11
C GLU A 35 16.55 0.13 -5.32
N ASN A 36 16.08 0.37 -6.54
CA ASN A 36 14.66 0.26 -6.87
C ASN A 36 14.17 -1.17 -6.70
N TYR A 37 14.95 -2.16 -7.14
CA TYR A 37 14.59 -3.56 -6.99
C TYR A 37 14.38 -3.95 -5.52
N LEU A 38 15.31 -3.57 -4.64
CA LEU A 38 15.23 -3.83 -3.21
C LEU A 38 14.04 -3.12 -2.55
N ILE A 39 13.70 -1.90 -2.99
CA ILE A 39 12.52 -1.18 -2.54
C ILE A 39 11.25 -1.94 -2.95
N VAL A 40 11.11 -2.29 -4.24
CA VAL A 40 9.90 -2.94 -4.74
C VAL A 40 9.68 -4.32 -4.12
N ILE A 41 10.73 -5.14 -4.03
CA ILE A 41 10.59 -6.48 -3.43
C ILE A 41 10.13 -6.39 -1.98
N ARG A 42 10.69 -5.46 -1.19
CA ARG A 42 10.27 -5.26 0.20
C ARG A 42 8.78 -4.93 0.31
N GLU A 43 8.28 -4.08 -0.59
CA GLU A 43 6.89 -3.66 -0.55
C GLU A 43 5.94 -4.69 -1.16
N ILE A 44 6.40 -5.51 -2.12
CA ILE A 44 5.70 -6.74 -2.55
C ILE A 44 5.51 -7.67 -1.36
N ASP A 45 6.59 -8.01 -0.66
CA ASP A 45 6.55 -8.93 0.47
C ASP A 45 5.63 -8.42 1.58
N ARG A 46 5.68 -7.11 1.85
CA ARG A 46 4.82 -6.44 2.83
C ARG A 46 3.33 -6.59 2.47
N VAL A 47 2.96 -6.25 1.24
CA VAL A 47 1.58 -6.34 0.76
C VAL A 47 1.10 -7.79 0.82
N GLU A 48 1.89 -8.73 0.29
CA GLU A 48 1.51 -10.14 0.29
C GLU A 48 1.34 -10.72 1.69
N ALA A 49 2.23 -10.37 2.63
CA ALA A 49 2.12 -10.83 4.00
C ALA A 49 0.80 -10.35 4.66
N GLN A 50 0.42 -9.09 4.45
CA GLN A 50 -0.82 -8.54 5.00
C GLN A 50 -2.07 -9.08 4.30
N LEU A 51 -2.00 -9.37 3.00
CA LEU A 51 -3.06 -10.06 2.26
C LEU A 51 -3.25 -11.49 2.76
N ARG A 52 -2.16 -12.25 2.97
CA ARG A 52 -2.22 -13.60 3.57
C ARG A 52 -2.86 -13.56 4.95
N ARG A 53 -2.47 -12.59 5.79
CA ARG A 53 -3.04 -12.41 7.13
C ARG A 53 -4.54 -12.08 7.08
N ALA A 54 -4.97 -11.17 6.21
CA ALA A 54 -6.38 -10.84 6.07
C ALA A 54 -7.21 -12.04 5.61
N ARG A 55 -6.75 -12.77 4.59
CA ARG A 55 -7.41 -13.99 4.09
C ARG A 55 -7.53 -15.06 5.16
N PHE A 56 -6.47 -15.27 5.94
CA PHE A 56 -6.48 -16.21 7.07
C PHE A 56 -7.54 -15.85 8.12
N LEU A 57 -7.79 -14.55 8.32
CA LEU A 57 -8.80 -14.04 9.24
C LEU A 57 -10.18 -13.84 8.58
N HIS A 58 -10.38 -14.34 7.36
CA HIS A 58 -11.60 -14.16 6.56
C HIS A 58 -12.02 -12.69 6.36
N ALA A 59 -11.04 -11.77 6.38
CA ALA A 59 -11.25 -10.36 6.10
C ALA A 59 -10.97 -10.04 4.62
N GLU A 60 -11.46 -8.89 4.15
CA GLU A 60 -11.21 -8.44 2.78
C GLU A 60 -9.71 -8.27 2.52
N ALA A 61 -9.24 -8.69 1.34
CA ALA A 61 -7.82 -8.74 0.98
C ALA A 61 -7.62 -8.33 -0.49
N THR A 62 -7.95 -7.08 -0.79
CA THR A 62 -8.00 -6.49 -2.14
C THR A 62 -6.88 -5.50 -2.43
N LEU A 63 -6.07 -5.10 -1.43
CA LEU A 63 -4.95 -4.17 -1.61
C LEU A 63 -3.94 -4.68 -2.64
N THR A 64 -3.59 -3.85 -3.61
CA THR A 64 -2.57 -4.16 -4.61
C THR A 64 -1.27 -3.40 -4.35
N LEU A 65 -0.18 -3.77 -5.06
CA LEU A 65 1.08 -3.02 -4.94
C LEU A 65 0.94 -1.60 -5.48
N VAL A 66 0.17 -1.39 -6.55
CA VAL A 66 -0.09 -0.04 -7.09
C VAL A 66 -0.81 0.82 -6.08
N ASP A 67 -1.84 0.28 -5.42
CA ASP A 67 -2.57 1.00 -4.36
C ASP A 67 -1.64 1.38 -3.20
N TRP A 68 -0.79 0.44 -2.80
CA TRP A 68 0.13 0.66 -1.70
C TRP A 68 1.20 1.71 -2.04
N LEU A 69 1.83 1.63 -3.21
CA LEU A 69 2.80 2.64 -3.64
C LEU A 69 2.15 4.01 -3.84
N THR A 70 0.92 4.07 -4.34
CA THR A 70 0.13 5.31 -4.44
C THR A 70 -0.07 5.94 -3.05
N THR A 71 -0.39 5.10 -2.06
CA THR A 71 -0.54 5.55 -0.68
C THR A 71 0.78 6.04 -0.09
N LEU A 72 1.88 5.30 -0.29
CA LEU A 72 3.22 5.73 0.15
C LEU A 72 3.60 7.07 -0.47
N GLU A 73 3.34 7.25 -1.76
CA GLU A 73 3.64 8.49 -2.48
C GLU A 73 2.82 9.67 -1.95
N TYR A 74 1.51 9.49 -1.72
CA TYR A 74 0.65 10.52 -1.12
C TYR A 74 1.21 11.01 0.23
N PHE A 75 1.68 10.09 1.08
CA PHE A 75 2.29 10.42 2.36
C PHE A 75 3.79 10.72 2.28
N ARG A 76 4.35 10.85 1.07
CA ARG A 76 5.78 11.13 0.82
C ARG A 76 6.71 10.16 1.54
N TRP A 77 6.30 8.89 1.65
CA TRP A 77 7.02 7.83 2.35
C TRP A 77 7.24 8.11 3.85
N LEU A 78 6.42 8.98 4.44
CA LEU A 78 6.41 9.29 5.87
C LEU A 78 5.25 8.60 6.56
N CYS A 79 5.29 8.57 7.88
CA CYS A 79 4.18 8.13 8.70
C CYS A 79 2.95 9.02 8.47
N ALA A 80 1.81 8.43 8.12
CA ALA A 80 0.56 9.13 7.88
C ALA A 80 0.01 9.86 9.11
N TYR A 81 0.42 9.47 10.31
CA TYR A 81 -0.07 10.03 11.57
C TYR A 81 0.76 11.21 12.07
N CYS A 82 2.09 11.08 12.09
CA CYS A 82 2.97 12.12 12.64
C CYS A 82 3.70 12.93 11.58
N GLU A 83 3.78 12.44 10.35
CA GLU A 83 4.43 13.07 9.18
C GLU A 83 5.91 13.45 9.36
N ALA A 84 6.49 13.17 10.52
CA ALA A 84 7.86 13.55 10.84
C ALA A 84 8.85 12.39 10.63
N LYS A 85 8.36 11.14 10.71
CA LYS A 85 9.22 9.95 10.68
C LYS A 85 8.98 9.15 9.40
N PRO A 86 10.03 8.51 8.83
CA PRO A 86 9.84 7.50 7.79
C PRO A 86 8.86 6.43 8.23
N PHE A 87 8.06 5.94 7.29
CA PHE A 87 7.21 4.79 7.57
C PHE A 87 8.05 3.53 7.81
N GLN A 88 7.50 2.62 8.61
CA GLN A 88 8.15 1.37 8.99
C GLN A 88 7.17 0.19 8.87
N VAL A 89 5.88 0.43 9.06
CA VAL A 89 4.82 -0.57 9.02
C VAL A 89 3.64 -0.10 8.17
N MET A 90 2.90 -1.07 7.64
CA MET A 90 1.55 -0.85 7.13
C MET A 90 0.60 -0.91 8.31
N SER A 91 -0.20 0.14 8.48
CA SER A 91 -1.20 0.26 9.54
C SER A 91 -2.60 0.15 8.94
N HIS A 92 -3.40 -0.78 9.46
CA HIS A 92 -4.83 -0.82 9.23
C HIS A 92 -5.51 0.25 10.07
N PHE A 93 -6.33 1.10 9.47
CA PHE A 93 -7.10 2.11 10.18
C PHE A 93 -8.19 1.42 11.00
N THR A 94 -9.10 0.72 10.33
CA THR A 94 -10.00 -0.28 10.93
C THR A 94 -9.26 -1.61 11.04
N LEU A 95 -9.11 -2.10 12.27
CA LEU A 95 -8.39 -3.34 12.56
C LEU A 95 -9.00 -4.58 11.88
N LEU A 96 -8.15 -5.54 11.53
CA LEU A 96 -8.60 -6.88 11.13
C LEU A 96 -9.30 -7.59 12.32
N PRO A 97 -10.34 -8.42 12.06
CA PRO A 97 -10.91 -8.73 10.75
C PRO A 97 -11.95 -7.70 10.25
N ARG A 98 -12.34 -6.71 11.06
CA ARG A 98 -13.49 -5.82 10.78
C ARG A 98 -13.31 -4.94 9.54
N GLY A 99 -12.11 -4.46 9.27
CA GLY A 99 -11.80 -3.73 8.04
C GLY A 99 -11.41 -4.72 6.95
N GLY A 100 -10.10 -4.88 6.78
CA GLY A 100 -9.50 -5.69 5.72
C GLY A 100 -8.13 -5.14 5.36
N THR A 101 -7.37 -5.84 4.52
CA THR A 101 -6.19 -5.28 3.86
C THR A 101 -6.63 -4.75 2.49
N THR A 102 -7.10 -3.50 2.48
CA THR A 102 -7.73 -2.82 1.33
C THR A 102 -7.11 -1.43 1.08
N PRO A 103 -7.25 -0.84 -0.12
CA PRO A 103 -6.67 0.48 -0.43
C PRO A 103 -7.20 1.61 0.46
N ASP A 104 -8.46 1.52 0.85
CA ASP A 104 -9.18 2.49 1.68
C ASP A 104 -9.07 2.21 3.20
N ASN A 105 -8.21 1.27 3.62
CA ASN A 105 -8.01 0.96 5.03
C ASN A 105 -6.54 0.88 5.46
N CYS A 106 -5.58 0.90 4.53
CA CYS A 106 -4.17 0.74 4.82
C CYS A 106 -3.39 2.05 4.60
N VAL A 107 -2.59 2.45 5.60
CA VAL A 107 -1.72 3.64 5.54
C VAL A 107 -0.31 3.38 6.10
N PRO A 108 0.72 4.13 5.67
CA PRO A 108 2.05 4.04 6.27
C PRO A 108 2.08 4.57 7.70
N ALA A 109 2.78 3.87 8.59
CA ALA A 109 3.04 4.35 9.94
C ALA A 109 4.47 4.09 10.38
N CYS A 110 5.00 4.96 11.25
CA CYS A 110 6.17 4.62 12.05
C CYS A 110 5.77 3.64 13.17
N TYR A 111 6.71 2.91 13.78
CA TYR A 111 6.42 1.94 14.83
C TYR A 111 5.67 2.56 16.03
N SER A 112 6.06 3.78 16.41
CA SER A 112 5.42 4.50 17.53
C SER A 112 3.94 4.77 17.24
N CYS A 113 3.63 5.39 16.10
CA CYS A 113 2.24 5.63 15.72
C CYS A 113 1.49 4.33 15.40
N GLY A 114 2.12 3.35 14.76
CA GLY A 114 1.47 2.06 14.47
C GLY A 114 0.98 1.33 15.72
N ARG A 115 1.76 1.43 16.82
CA ARG A 115 1.42 0.81 18.12
C ARG A 115 0.43 1.63 18.95
N TYR A 116 0.54 2.96 18.93
CA TYR A 116 -0.20 3.85 19.83
C TYR A 116 -1.17 4.80 19.11
N ARG A 117 -1.47 4.56 17.83
CA ARG A 117 -2.37 5.44 17.06
C ARG A 117 -3.70 5.59 17.80
N LYS A 118 -4.19 6.82 17.84
CA LYS A 118 -5.58 7.09 18.15
C LYS A 118 -6.40 6.58 16.96
N THR A 119 -7.51 5.91 17.24
CA THR A 119 -8.49 5.48 16.24
C THR A 119 -9.08 6.64 15.45
N GLU A 120 -8.98 7.86 15.98
CA GLU A 120 -9.48 9.09 15.37
C GLU A 120 -8.29 9.96 14.93
N ASN A 121 -7.99 9.95 13.63
CA ASN A 121 -7.07 10.89 13.01
C ASN A 121 -7.73 11.44 11.74
N VAL A 122 -8.13 12.72 11.79
CA VAL A 122 -8.94 13.37 10.76
C VAL A 122 -8.29 13.28 9.38
N ARG A 123 -6.99 13.59 9.28
CA ARG A 123 -6.27 13.54 8.00
C ARG A 123 -6.23 12.13 7.41
N VAL A 124 -5.94 11.13 8.24
CA VAL A 124 -5.93 9.73 7.79
C VAL A 124 -7.32 9.33 7.30
N GLN A 125 -8.37 9.70 8.05
CA GLN A 125 -9.74 9.45 7.65
C GLN A 125 -10.08 10.12 6.31
N GLU A 126 -9.79 11.41 6.16
CA GLU A 126 -10.03 12.17 4.91
C GLU A 126 -9.33 11.52 3.71
N TYR A 127 -8.08 11.07 3.88
CA TYR A 127 -7.38 10.34 2.82
C TYR A 127 -8.11 9.06 2.45
N LEU A 128 -8.47 8.23 3.43
CA LEU A 128 -9.13 6.95 3.19
C LEU A 128 -10.50 7.13 2.54
N ASP A 129 -11.28 8.11 2.98
CA ASP A 129 -12.57 8.48 2.38
C ASP A 129 -12.40 8.90 0.91
N SER A 130 -11.34 9.65 0.61
CA SER A 130 -11.02 10.01 -0.78
C SER A 130 -10.68 8.80 -1.64
N VAL A 131 -9.98 7.79 -1.09
CA VAL A 131 -9.65 6.55 -1.80
C VAL A 131 -10.93 5.77 -2.08
N LYS A 132 -11.78 5.62 -1.07
CA LYS A 132 -13.07 4.94 -1.18
C LYS A 132 -13.95 5.54 -2.27
N CYS A 133 -14.09 6.86 -2.29
CA CYS A 133 -14.87 7.57 -3.31
C CYS A 133 -14.36 7.32 -4.76
N ARG A 134 -13.03 7.24 -4.94
CA ARG A 134 -12.43 6.92 -6.26
C ARG A 134 -12.71 5.47 -6.68
N LEU A 135 -12.67 4.52 -5.74
CA LEU A 135 -12.95 3.11 -6.01
C LEU A 135 -14.42 2.91 -6.44
N GLU A 136 -15.35 3.52 -5.71
CA GLU A 136 -16.79 3.48 -6.01
C GLU A 136 -17.09 4.06 -7.41
N SER A 137 -16.48 5.21 -7.74
CA SER A 137 -16.63 5.85 -9.05
C SER A 137 -16.09 4.98 -10.19
N THR A 138 -14.96 4.28 -9.97
CA THR A 138 -14.35 3.38 -10.96
C THR A 138 -15.21 2.13 -11.19
N GLN A 139 -15.93 1.68 -10.16
CA GLN A 139 -16.79 0.51 -10.25
C GLN A 139 -18.10 0.80 -11.00
N LEU A 140 -18.64 2.02 -10.87
CA LEU A 140 -19.79 2.48 -11.67
C LEU A 140 -19.46 2.47 -13.17
N LEU A 141 -18.30 3.01 -13.57
CA LEU A 141 -17.87 3.06 -14.97
C LEU A 141 -17.61 1.69 -15.62
N LYS A 142 -17.50 0.61 -14.84
CA LYS A 142 -17.29 -0.77 -15.35
C LYS A 142 -18.58 -1.55 -15.51
N ASN A 143 -19.69 -1.03 -15.00
CA ASN A 143 -21.00 -1.68 -15.02
C ASN A 143 -21.95 -1.09 -16.08
N ASP A 144 -21.49 -0.07 -16.82
CA ASP A 144 -22.12 0.51 -18.01
C ASP A 144 -21.47 -0.02 -19.30
#